data_AF-A0A2P2IDU3-F1
#
_entry.id   AF-A0A2P2IDU3-F1
#
_cell.length_a   1.000
_cell.length_b   1.000
_cell.length_c   1.000
_cell.angle_alpha   90.00
_cell.angle_beta   90.00
_cell.angle_gamma   90.00
#
_symmetry.space_group_name_H-M   'P 1'
#
loop_
_entity.id
_entity.type
_entity.pdbx_description
1 polymer ?
#
loop_
_entity_poly.entity_id
_entity_poly.type
_entity_poly.pdbx_seq_one_letter_code
_entity_poly.pdbx_strand_id
1 'polypeptide(L)'
;NGQSQDIDLNKLISNPYQPRKKFNIEELNGLANSIKKNGLFTPILIKENGEQEYYIVAGERRVRAAKIAGLKFIPSIISSITDEEMQRITLVENIQREDLNPIEIAKSIESILKTQKIKQEEIANIIGKSRPYVSNLLGMLKLDNIILNSVLNDEINFGHVKPLISLPKNEAIEIYKKILLQNLSVREVEGYAKFSKMILTRKNKKLTLSE
;
A
#
# COMPACT_ATOMS: atom_id res chain seq x y z
N ASN A 1 2.96 5.02 26.30
CA ASN A 1 2.05 5.94 27.02
C ASN A 1 2.58 7.36 26.93
N GLY A 2 2.34 8.04 25.81
CA GLY A 2 2.66 9.46 25.69
C GLY A 2 1.47 10.29 26.17
N GLN A 3 1.71 11.20 27.11
CA GLN A 3 0.68 12.16 27.54
C GLN A 3 0.36 13.10 26.37
N SER A 4 -0.91 13.38 26.14
CA SER A 4 -1.35 14.35 25.13
C SER A 4 -1.01 15.76 25.61
N GLN A 5 -0.45 16.57 24.73
CA GLN A 5 -0.11 17.98 24.95
C GLN A 5 -0.68 18.83 23.80
N ASP A 6 -1.11 20.04 24.11
CA ASP A 6 -1.60 20.97 23.09
C ASP A 6 -0.43 21.67 22.40
N ILE A 7 -0.28 21.43 21.10
CA ILE A 7 0.83 21.94 20.29
C ILE A 7 0.31 23.00 19.33
N ASP A 8 1.06 24.11 19.20
CA ASP A 8 0.77 25.17 18.25
C ASP A 8 0.82 24.62 16.81
N LEU A 9 -0.25 24.84 16.06
CA LEU A 9 -0.38 24.38 14.68
C LEU A 9 0.68 24.97 13.74
N ASN A 10 1.30 26.10 14.09
CA ASN A 10 2.39 26.72 13.33
C ASN A 10 3.73 25.99 13.52
N LYS A 11 3.89 25.23 14.61
CA LYS A 11 5.07 24.39 14.88
C LYS A 11 5.00 23.02 14.21
N LEU A 12 3.84 22.68 13.64
CA LEU A 12 3.62 21.40 12.97
C LEU A 12 3.99 21.48 11.48
N ILE A 13 4.93 20.63 11.10
CA ILE A 13 5.43 20.47 9.74
C ILE A 13 4.87 19.17 9.17
N SER A 14 4.37 19.24 7.94
CA SER A 14 3.96 18.04 7.20
C SER A 14 5.16 17.11 7.06
N ASN A 15 4.93 15.83 7.32
CA ASN A 15 5.95 14.82 7.16
C ASN A 15 6.45 14.77 5.71
N PRO A 16 7.77 14.91 5.47
CA PRO A 16 8.34 14.96 4.11
C PRO A 16 8.09 13.68 3.32
N TYR A 17 7.85 12.56 4.02
CA TYR A 17 7.57 11.26 3.43
C TYR A 17 6.08 11.00 3.19
N GLN A 18 5.18 11.96 3.43
CA GLN A 18 3.74 11.80 3.24
C GLN A 18 3.40 11.70 1.72
N PRO A 19 3.01 10.53 1.20
CA PRO A 19 2.70 10.38 -0.23
C PRO A 19 1.36 11.01 -0.61
N ARG A 20 0.42 11.18 0.34
CA ARG A 20 -0.86 11.82 0.05
C ARG A 20 -0.68 13.32 -0.17
N LYS A 21 -0.62 13.71 -1.45
CA LYS A 21 -0.57 15.13 -1.86
C LYS A 21 -1.96 15.72 -2.16
N LYS A 22 -2.94 14.88 -2.51
CA LYS A 22 -4.31 15.31 -2.83
C LYS A 22 -5.27 15.02 -1.68
N PHE A 23 -6.03 16.03 -1.28
CA PHE A 23 -7.06 15.95 -0.25
C PHE A 23 -8.38 16.45 -0.81
N ASN A 24 -9.47 15.76 -0.50
CA ASN A 24 -10.80 16.21 -0.87
C ASN A 24 -11.19 17.38 0.05
N ILE A 25 -11.41 18.54 -0.55
CA ILE A 25 -11.70 19.80 0.17
C ILE A 25 -13.05 19.72 0.87
N GLU A 26 -14.05 19.06 0.27
CA GLU A 26 -15.38 18.91 0.88
C GLU A 26 -15.32 18.07 2.15
N GLU A 27 -14.62 16.92 2.10
CA GLU A 27 -14.39 16.08 3.28
C GLU A 27 -13.60 16.81 4.38
N LEU A 28 -12.62 17.65 4.01
CA LEU A 28 -11.86 18.45 4.97
C LEU A 28 -12.73 19.51 5.65
N ASN A 29 -13.59 20.19 4.89
CA ASN A 29 -14.53 21.18 5.43
C ASN A 29 -15.57 20.53 6.35
N GLY A 30 -16.07 19.34 5.99
CA GLY A 30 -16.95 18.56 6.86
C GLY A 30 -16.27 18.20 8.20
N LEU A 31 -15.02 17.75 8.14
CA LEU A 31 -14.23 17.45 9.34
C LEU A 31 -13.94 18.72 10.16
N ALA A 32 -13.63 19.85 9.50
CA ALA A 32 -13.38 21.13 10.16
C ALA A 32 -14.62 21.62 10.92
N ASN A 33 -15.81 21.50 10.33
CA ASN A 33 -17.08 21.83 10.99
C ASN A 33 -17.33 20.94 12.23
N SER A 34 -17.03 19.65 12.13
CA SER A 34 -17.13 18.72 13.27
C SER A 34 -16.16 19.10 14.39
N ILE A 35 -14.90 19.39 14.05
CA ILE A 35 -13.86 19.84 15.00
C ILE A 35 -14.27 21.16 15.67
N LYS A 36 -14.85 22.10 14.91
CA LYS A 36 -15.30 23.39 15.45
C LYS A 36 -16.45 23.22 16.45
N LYS A 37 -17.34 22.23 16.22
CA LYS A 37 -18.50 21.98 17.09
C LYS A 37 -18.15 21.17 18.34
N ASN A 38 -17.33 20.13 18.18
CA ASN A 38 -17.13 19.11 19.22
C ASN A 38 -15.69 19.04 19.74
N GLY A 39 -14.76 19.79 19.16
CA GLY A 39 -13.33 19.64 19.44
C GLY A 39 -12.71 18.41 18.76
N LEU A 40 -11.42 18.19 19.01
CA LEU A 40 -10.69 17.02 18.53
C LEU A 40 -10.48 16.02 19.68
N PHE A 41 -11.21 14.89 19.65
CA PHE A 41 -11.13 13.87 20.70
C PHE A 41 -9.87 12.99 20.61
N THR A 42 -9.45 12.65 19.39
CA THR A 42 -8.29 11.79 19.17
C THR A 42 -7.06 12.66 18.90
N PRO A 43 -6.01 12.59 19.75
CA PRO A 43 -4.79 13.36 19.54
C PRO A 43 -4.05 12.90 18.27
N ILE A 44 -3.29 13.80 17.67
CA ILE A 44 -2.39 13.48 16.56
C ILE A 44 -1.07 12.89 17.09
N LEU A 45 -0.33 12.19 16.23
CA LEU A 45 1.00 11.68 16.58
C LEU A 45 2.06 12.56 15.91
N ILE A 46 3.02 13.04 16.69
CA ILE A 46 4.09 13.92 16.22
C ILE A 46 5.47 13.44 16.68
N LYS A 47 6.51 13.85 15.95
CA LYS A 47 7.92 13.61 16.25
C LYS A 47 8.63 14.96 16.34
N GLU A 48 9.51 15.14 17.32
CA GLU A 48 10.36 16.34 17.40
C GLU A 48 11.28 16.48 16.17
N ASN A 49 11.45 17.72 15.73
CA ASN A 49 12.36 18.10 14.65
C ASN A 49 13.17 19.34 15.06
N GLY A 50 14.26 19.14 15.79
CA GLY A 50 15.08 20.25 16.28
C GLY A 50 14.39 21.07 17.37
N GLU A 51 14.79 22.33 17.52
CA GLU A 51 14.23 23.21 18.55
C GLU A 51 12.90 23.81 18.09
N GLN A 52 11.82 23.38 18.74
CA GLN A 52 10.45 23.93 18.64
C GLN A 52 9.62 23.56 17.41
N GLU A 53 10.07 22.66 16.54
CA GLU A 53 9.27 22.14 15.43
C GLU A 53 8.96 20.65 15.60
N TYR A 54 7.87 20.22 14.97
CA TYR A 54 7.43 18.83 15.02
C TYR A 54 6.96 18.32 13.66
N TYR A 55 7.38 17.12 13.27
CA TYR A 55 6.81 16.42 12.14
C TYR A 55 5.51 15.71 12.50
N ILE A 56 4.51 15.82 11.63
CA ILE A 56 3.24 15.11 11.76
C ILE A 56 3.42 13.65 11.32
N VAL A 57 3.51 12.73 12.27
CA VAL A 57 3.65 11.30 11.99
C VAL A 57 2.31 10.71 11.53
N ALA A 58 1.21 11.05 12.23
CA ALA A 58 -0.13 10.60 11.89
C ALA A 58 -1.18 11.67 12.22
N GLY A 59 -2.21 11.78 11.37
CA GLY A 59 -3.30 12.74 11.57
C GLY A 59 -3.22 14.00 10.71
N GLU A 60 -2.51 13.97 9.58
CA GLU A 60 -2.38 15.09 8.62
C GLU A 60 -3.74 15.73 8.25
N ARG A 61 -4.78 14.93 8.01
CA ARG A 61 -6.14 15.42 7.73
C ARG A 61 -6.72 16.23 8.90
N ARG A 62 -6.47 15.80 10.14
CA ARG A 62 -6.94 16.47 11.36
C ARG A 62 -6.22 17.80 11.55
N VAL A 63 -4.91 17.86 11.31
CA VAL A 63 -4.15 19.11 11.33
C VAL A 63 -4.70 20.11 10.31
N ARG A 64 -4.95 19.67 9.08
CA ARG A 64 -5.52 20.53 8.02
C ARG A 64 -6.92 21.01 8.39
N ALA A 65 -7.79 20.13 8.85
CA ALA A 65 -9.14 20.49 9.27
C ALA A 65 -9.13 21.42 10.50
N ALA A 66 -8.20 21.24 11.45
CA ALA A 66 -8.03 22.15 12.59
C ALA A 66 -7.59 23.55 12.16
N LYS A 67 -6.69 23.66 11.17
CA LYS A 67 -6.31 24.93 10.54
C LYS A 67 -7.52 25.61 9.88
N ILE A 68 -8.32 24.86 9.12
CA ILE A 68 -9.57 25.37 8.50
C ILE A 68 -10.59 25.81 9.56
N ALA A 69 -10.70 25.07 10.67
CA ALA A 69 -11.58 25.39 11.79
C ALA A 69 -11.13 26.63 12.60
N GLY A 70 -9.93 27.16 12.34
CA GLY A 70 -9.37 28.33 13.02
C GLY A 70 -8.82 28.03 14.41
N LEU A 71 -8.48 26.77 14.72
CA LEU A 71 -7.81 26.43 15.97
C LEU A 71 -6.38 26.98 15.96
N LYS A 72 -5.86 27.30 17.16
CA LYS A 72 -4.44 27.65 17.36
C LYS A 72 -3.62 26.45 17.83
N PHE A 73 -4.21 25.60 18.65
CA PHE A 73 -3.57 24.44 19.24
C PHE A 73 -4.32 23.16 18.88
N ILE A 74 -3.59 22.04 18.86
CA ILE A 74 -4.16 20.72 18.60
C ILE A 74 -3.58 19.69 19.58
N PRO A 75 -4.41 18.83 20.19
CA PRO A 75 -3.93 17.80 21.10
C PRO A 75 -3.07 16.80 20.34
N SER A 76 -1.86 16.60 20.85
CA SER A 76 -0.79 15.87 20.17
C SER A 76 -0.02 14.98 21.15
N ILE A 77 0.38 13.81 20.71
CA ILE A 77 1.27 12.91 21.44
C ILE A 77 2.65 12.98 20.79
N ILE A 78 3.65 13.42 21.57
CA ILE A 78 5.05 13.42 21.15
C ILE A 78 5.59 12.00 21.26
N SER A 79 6.19 11.51 20.18
CA SER A 79 6.78 10.18 20.09
C SER A 79 8.28 10.28 19.82
N SER A 80 9.07 9.53 20.59
CA SER A 80 10.53 9.44 20.46
C SER A 80 10.94 8.45 19.35
N ILE A 81 10.25 8.49 18.22
CA ILE A 81 10.56 7.63 17.07
C ILE A 81 11.68 8.24 16.24
N THR A 82 12.50 7.40 15.66
CA THR A 82 13.54 7.77 14.69
C THR A 82 12.92 8.22 13.35
N ASP A 83 13.70 8.89 12.50
CA ASP A 83 13.25 9.21 11.13
C ASP A 83 12.92 7.95 10.32
N GLU A 84 13.68 6.88 10.53
CA GLU A 84 13.42 5.60 9.86
C GLU A 84 12.09 4.99 10.32
N GLU A 85 11.79 5.04 11.61
CA GLU A 85 10.50 4.58 12.15
C GLU A 85 9.33 5.45 11.71
N MET A 86 9.50 6.78 11.66
CA MET A 86 8.50 7.71 11.13
C MET A 86 8.20 7.39 9.66
N GLN A 87 9.24 7.19 8.85
CA GLN A 87 9.09 6.80 7.46
C GLN A 87 8.36 5.45 7.37
N ARG A 88 8.75 4.44 8.17
CA ARG A 88 8.07 3.13 8.24
C ARG A 88 6.58 3.28 8.58
N ILE A 89 6.22 3.99 9.65
CA ILE A 89 4.82 4.20 10.08
C ILE A 89 3.98 4.83 8.97
N THR A 90 4.55 5.85 8.32
CA THR A 90 3.90 6.52 7.17
C THR A 90 3.62 5.54 6.04
N LEU A 91 4.58 4.67 5.74
CA LEU A 91 4.43 3.65 4.70
C LEU A 91 3.36 2.60 5.08
N VAL A 92 3.31 2.18 6.34
CA VAL A 92 2.28 1.24 6.84
C VAL A 92 0.88 1.82 6.67
N GLU A 93 0.68 3.05 7.14
CA GLU A 93 -0.61 3.75 7.06
C GLU A 93 -1.08 3.87 5.60
N ASN A 94 -0.15 4.12 4.68
CA ASN A 94 -0.47 4.16 3.27
C ASN A 94 -0.85 2.81 2.68
N ILE A 95 -0.12 1.72 2.99
CA ILE A 95 -0.47 0.40 2.45
C ILE A 95 -1.79 -0.14 3.05
N GLN A 96 -2.10 0.18 4.30
CA GLN A 96 -3.31 -0.28 5.00
C GLN A 96 -4.59 0.48 4.59
N ARG A 97 -4.50 1.34 3.58
CA ARG A 97 -5.67 2.03 3.03
C ARG A 97 -6.62 1.03 2.36
N GLU A 98 -7.86 1.02 2.83
CA GLU A 98 -8.91 0.11 2.36
C GLU A 98 -9.28 0.33 0.88
N ASP A 99 -8.95 1.49 0.32
CA ASP A 99 -9.26 1.90 -1.06
C ASP A 99 -8.17 1.59 -2.08
N LEU A 100 -7.02 1.02 -1.70
CA LEU A 100 -5.93 0.77 -2.66
C LEU A 100 -6.18 -0.46 -3.54
N ASN A 101 -5.97 -0.28 -4.86
CA ASN A 101 -5.93 -1.39 -5.79
C ASN A 101 -4.66 -2.24 -5.54
N PRO A 102 -4.70 -3.59 -5.69
CA PRO A 102 -3.53 -4.46 -5.62
C PRO A 102 -2.26 -3.97 -6.35
N ILE A 103 -2.41 -3.28 -7.49
CA ILE A 103 -1.28 -2.71 -8.24
C ILE A 103 -0.64 -1.53 -7.52
N GLU A 104 -1.44 -0.67 -6.89
CA GLU A 104 -0.95 0.47 -6.11
C GLU A 104 -0.21 0.00 -4.86
N ILE A 105 -0.74 -1.03 -4.20
CA ILE A 105 -0.08 -1.70 -3.07
C ILE A 105 1.28 -2.25 -3.53
N ALA A 106 1.30 -2.98 -4.65
CA ALA A 106 2.54 -3.57 -5.18
C ALA A 106 3.60 -2.51 -5.52
N LYS A 107 3.21 -1.41 -6.18
CA LYS A 107 4.11 -0.29 -6.50
C LYS A 107 4.64 0.40 -5.24
N SER A 108 3.78 0.55 -4.22
CA SER A 108 4.18 1.12 -2.93
C SER A 108 5.22 0.24 -2.26
N ILE A 109 4.99 -1.07 -2.18
CA ILE A 109 5.95 -2.04 -1.64
C ILE A 109 7.26 -2.01 -2.43
N GLU A 110 7.22 -1.94 -3.77
CA GLU A 110 8.43 -1.88 -4.59
C GLU A 110 9.26 -0.63 -4.30
N SER A 111 8.61 0.53 -4.17
CA SER A 111 9.27 1.79 -3.81
C SER A 111 9.92 1.71 -2.43
N ILE A 112 9.26 1.07 -1.46
CA ILE A 112 9.79 0.88 -0.11
C ILE A 112 11.05 0.03 -0.15
N LEU A 113 11.01 -1.13 -0.83
CA LEU A 113 12.16 -2.02 -0.95
C LEU A 113 13.36 -1.37 -1.65
N LYS A 114 13.12 -0.40 -2.54
CA LYS A 114 14.19 0.35 -3.25
C LYS A 114 14.79 1.46 -2.39
N THR A 115 13.95 2.13 -1.60
CA THR A 115 14.35 3.32 -0.82
C THR A 115 14.81 3.00 0.59
N GLN A 116 14.38 1.86 1.15
CA GLN A 116 14.66 1.44 2.51
C GLN A 116 15.39 0.09 2.53
N LYS A 117 16.24 -0.13 3.53
CA LYS A 117 16.95 -1.40 3.75
C LYS A 117 16.07 -2.46 4.43
N ILE A 118 14.81 -2.54 4.04
CA ILE A 118 13.80 -3.43 4.64
C ILE A 118 13.63 -4.68 3.77
N LYS A 119 13.46 -5.84 4.39
CA LYS A 119 13.20 -7.11 3.68
C LYS A 119 11.70 -7.32 3.42
N GLN A 120 11.36 -8.10 2.39
CA GLN A 120 9.96 -8.46 2.09
C GLN A 120 9.22 -9.10 3.28
N GLU A 121 9.95 -9.82 4.14
CA GLU A 121 9.40 -10.46 5.34
C GLU A 121 8.96 -9.45 6.40
N GLU A 122 9.74 -8.39 6.59
CA GLU A 122 9.38 -7.29 7.49
C GLU A 122 8.14 -6.56 6.96
N ILE A 123 8.07 -6.30 5.65
CA ILE A 123 6.88 -5.71 5.03
C ILE A 123 5.66 -6.60 5.24
N ALA A 124 5.80 -7.93 5.07
CA ALA A 124 4.71 -8.88 5.27
C ALA A 124 4.15 -8.82 6.70
N ASN A 125 5.04 -8.80 7.70
CA ASN A 125 4.67 -8.65 9.11
C ASN A 125 3.96 -7.31 9.37
N ILE A 126 4.49 -6.24 8.81
CA ILE A 126 3.95 -4.87 8.93
C ILE A 126 2.51 -4.79 8.40
N ILE A 127 2.24 -5.38 7.24
CA ILE A 127 0.91 -5.32 6.62
C ILE A 127 -0.03 -6.45 7.08
N GLY A 128 0.42 -7.29 8.03
CA GLY A 128 -0.35 -8.43 8.54
C GLY A 128 -0.66 -9.49 7.47
N LYS A 129 0.23 -9.68 6.50
CA LYS A 129 0.09 -10.68 5.41
C LYS A 129 1.27 -11.64 5.39
N SER A 130 1.14 -12.71 4.61
CA SER A 130 2.21 -13.68 4.48
C SER A 130 3.31 -13.18 3.52
N ARG A 131 4.56 -13.58 3.73
CA ARG A 131 5.66 -13.29 2.80
C ARG A 131 5.34 -13.73 1.35
N PRO A 132 4.72 -14.89 1.08
CA PRO A 132 4.27 -15.26 -0.25
C PRO A 132 3.26 -14.26 -0.85
N TYR A 133 2.37 -13.67 -0.05
CA TYR A 133 1.44 -12.65 -0.54
C TYR A 133 2.18 -11.42 -1.07
N VAL A 134 3.16 -10.91 -0.31
CA VAL A 134 4.02 -9.79 -0.72
C VAL A 134 4.81 -10.12 -1.99
N SER A 135 5.39 -11.33 -2.06
CA SER A 135 6.13 -11.79 -3.23
C SER A 135 5.24 -11.86 -4.48
N ASN A 136 4.00 -12.34 -4.35
CA ASN A 136 3.04 -12.37 -5.46
C ASN A 136 2.60 -10.97 -5.88
N LEU A 137 2.36 -10.04 -4.94
CA LEU A 137 2.06 -8.65 -5.30
C LEU A 137 3.17 -8.02 -6.14
N LEU A 138 4.43 -8.20 -5.72
CA LEU A 138 5.58 -7.72 -6.48
C LEU A 138 5.76 -8.45 -7.81
N GLY A 139 5.52 -9.76 -7.83
CA GLY A 139 5.60 -10.58 -9.05
C GLY A 139 4.58 -10.18 -10.11
N MET A 140 3.39 -9.75 -9.68
CA MET A 140 2.35 -9.25 -10.58
C MET A 140 2.83 -8.07 -11.43
N LEU A 141 3.68 -7.18 -10.90
CA LEU A 141 4.21 -6.03 -11.65
C LEU A 141 5.04 -6.42 -12.88
N LYS A 142 5.45 -7.69 -12.99
CA LYS A 142 6.21 -8.23 -14.13
C LYS A 142 5.33 -8.81 -15.23
N LEU A 143 4.02 -8.91 -15.01
CA LEU A 143 3.07 -9.39 -16.00
C LEU A 143 2.89 -8.37 -17.14
N ASP A 144 2.32 -8.83 -18.24
CA ASP A 144 2.02 -7.96 -19.37
C ASP A 144 1.00 -6.88 -18.99
N ASN A 145 1.16 -5.68 -19.57
CA ASN A 145 0.30 -4.52 -19.29
C ASN A 145 -1.19 -4.82 -19.54
N ILE A 146 -1.51 -5.72 -20.48
CA ILE A 146 -2.91 -6.10 -20.73
C ILE A 146 -3.52 -6.71 -19.45
N ILE A 147 -2.80 -7.59 -18.75
CA ILE A 147 -3.27 -8.21 -17.50
C ILE A 147 -3.37 -7.18 -16.38
N LEU A 148 -2.37 -6.29 -16.27
CA LEU A 148 -2.37 -5.23 -15.26
C LEU A 148 -3.55 -4.26 -15.44
N ASN A 149 -3.86 -3.88 -16.68
CA ASN A 149 -4.99 -2.99 -16.97
C ASN A 149 -6.32 -3.62 -16.59
N SER A 150 -6.52 -4.92 -16.81
CA SER A 150 -7.74 -5.61 -16.39
C SER A 150 -7.91 -5.68 -14.87
N VAL A 151 -6.81 -5.69 -14.10
CA VAL A 151 -6.87 -5.56 -12.65
C VAL A 151 -7.21 -4.14 -12.22
N LEU A 152 -6.74 -3.13 -12.95
CA LEU A 152 -7.10 -1.73 -12.70
C LEU A 152 -8.58 -1.45 -12.99
N ASN A 153 -9.13 -2.14 -14.01
CA ASN A 153 -10.52 -2.01 -14.43
C ASN A 153 -11.48 -2.96 -13.68
N ASP A 154 -11.00 -3.66 -12.65
CA ASP A 154 -11.76 -4.66 -11.88
C ASP A 154 -12.37 -5.82 -12.71
N GLU A 155 -11.89 -6.04 -13.93
CA GLU A 155 -12.30 -7.16 -14.79
C GLU A 155 -11.81 -8.50 -14.23
N ILE A 156 -10.64 -8.49 -13.58
CA ILE A 156 -10.07 -9.63 -12.88
C ILE A 156 -9.49 -9.20 -11.53
N ASN A 157 -9.61 -10.06 -10.53
CA ASN A 157 -9.05 -9.80 -9.20
C ASN A 157 -7.65 -10.43 -9.02
N PHE A 158 -6.98 -10.09 -7.92
CA PHE A 158 -5.66 -10.62 -7.57
C PHE A 158 -5.59 -12.16 -7.50
N GLY A 159 -6.71 -12.83 -7.16
CA GLY A 159 -6.81 -14.29 -7.15
C GLY A 159 -6.63 -14.90 -8.54
N HIS A 160 -7.20 -14.30 -9.58
CA HIS A 160 -6.99 -14.70 -10.98
C HIS A 160 -5.55 -14.49 -11.43
N VAL A 161 -4.90 -13.44 -10.93
CA VAL A 161 -3.56 -13.03 -11.37
C VAL A 161 -2.47 -13.88 -10.74
N LYS A 162 -2.62 -14.22 -9.46
CA LYS A 162 -1.60 -14.93 -8.68
C LYS A 162 -1.05 -16.19 -9.37
N PRO A 163 -1.86 -17.08 -9.98
CA PRO A 163 -1.36 -18.24 -10.71
C PRO A 163 -0.50 -17.89 -11.94
N LEU A 164 -0.81 -16.77 -12.60
CA LEU A 164 -0.17 -16.34 -13.86
C LEU A 164 1.27 -15.83 -13.66
N ILE A 165 1.56 -15.24 -12.49
CA ILE A 165 2.87 -14.64 -12.13
C ILE A 165 4.05 -15.58 -12.40
N SER A 166 3.81 -16.86 -12.19
CA SER A 166 4.82 -17.92 -12.23
C SER A 166 4.94 -18.62 -13.58
N LEU A 167 4.23 -18.13 -14.60
CA LEU A 167 4.23 -18.67 -15.96
C LEU A 167 5.08 -17.81 -16.89
N PRO A 168 5.61 -18.38 -17.99
CA PRO A 168 6.14 -17.59 -19.09
C PRO A 168 5.09 -16.61 -19.62
N LYS A 169 5.55 -15.45 -20.10
CA LYS A 169 4.69 -14.36 -20.59
C LYS A 169 3.59 -14.84 -21.55
N ASN A 170 3.93 -15.64 -22.54
CA ASN A 170 2.98 -16.12 -23.55
C ASN A 170 1.90 -17.02 -22.94
N GLU A 171 2.27 -17.92 -22.03
CA GLU A 171 1.33 -18.83 -21.35
C GLU A 171 0.39 -18.06 -20.41
N ALA A 172 0.93 -17.05 -19.69
CA ALA A 172 0.12 -16.18 -18.85
C ALA A 172 -0.95 -15.41 -19.66
N ILE A 173 -0.57 -14.87 -20.82
CA ILE A 173 -1.48 -14.15 -21.73
C ILE A 173 -2.56 -15.10 -22.28
N GLU A 174 -2.21 -16.31 -22.67
CA GLU A 174 -3.17 -17.29 -23.19
C GLU A 174 -4.19 -17.72 -22.15
N ILE A 175 -3.77 -17.97 -20.91
CA ILE A 175 -4.71 -18.26 -19.82
C ILE A 175 -5.56 -17.03 -19.52
N TYR A 176 -4.98 -15.83 -19.46
CA TYR A 176 -5.72 -14.58 -19.25
C TYR A 176 -6.84 -14.37 -20.28
N LYS A 177 -6.58 -14.60 -21.58
CA LYS A 177 -7.63 -14.53 -22.61
C LYS A 177 -8.78 -15.49 -22.32
N LYS A 178 -8.49 -16.70 -21.82
CA LYS A 178 -9.53 -17.66 -21.42
C LYS A 178 -10.33 -17.19 -20.22
N ILE A 179 -9.70 -16.50 -19.26
CA ILE A 179 -10.39 -15.92 -18.10
C ILE A 179 -11.51 -15.00 -18.59
N LEU A 180 -11.21 -14.09 -19.52
CA LEU A 180 -12.19 -13.15 -20.05
C LEU A 180 -13.24 -13.81 -20.95
N LEU A 181 -12.84 -14.77 -21.79
CA LEU A 181 -13.77 -15.42 -22.72
C LEU A 181 -14.73 -16.39 -22.03
N GLN A 182 -14.29 -17.05 -20.96
CA GLN A 182 -15.03 -18.14 -20.31
C GLN A 182 -15.48 -17.79 -18.88
N ASN A 183 -15.19 -16.58 -18.40
CA ASN A 183 -15.47 -16.15 -17.02
C ASN A 183 -14.96 -17.15 -15.97
N LEU A 184 -13.70 -17.59 -16.13
CA LEU A 184 -13.11 -18.61 -15.28
C LEU A 184 -13.02 -18.15 -13.83
N SER A 185 -13.36 -19.04 -12.90
CA SER A 185 -13.13 -18.86 -11.48
C SER A 185 -11.64 -18.97 -11.12
N VAL A 186 -11.24 -18.36 -10.00
CA VAL A 186 -9.88 -18.45 -9.43
C VAL A 186 -9.37 -19.89 -9.36
N ARG A 187 -10.24 -20.85 -8.98
CA ARG A 187 -9.87 -22.27 -8.88
C ARG A 187 -9.58 -22.89 -10.24
N GLU A 188 -10.35 -22.54 -11.26
CA GLU A 188 -10.11 -23.02 -12.62
C GLU A 188 -8.79 -22.46 -13.18
N VAL A 189 -8.52 -21.17 -12.93
CA VAL A 189 -7.26 -20.52 -13.33
C VAL A 189 -6.06 -21.18 -12.65
N GLU A 190 -6.16 -21.51 -11.36
CA GLU A 190 -5.13 -22.29 -10.65
C GLU A 190 -4.90 -23.66 -11.31
N GLY A 191 -5.97 -24.33 -11.73
CA GLY A 191 -5.92 -25.59 -12.48
C GLY A 191 -5.18 -25.46 -13.81
N TYR A 192 -5.54 -24.47 -14.63
CA TYR A 192 -4.88 -24.19 -15.91
C TYR A 192 -3.40 -23.86 -15.73
N ALA A 193 -3.06 -23.02 -14.76
CA ALA A 193 -1.67 -22.64 -14.49
C ALA A 193 -0.84 -23.85 -14.03
N LYS A 194 -1.40 -24.71 -13.17
CA LYS A 194 -0.75 -25.96 -12.74
C LYS A 194 -0.51 -26.91 -13.90
N PHE A 195 -1.49 -27.05 -14.79
CA PHE A 195 -1.38 -27.88 -15.98
C PHE A 195 -0.31 -27.35 -16.94
N SER A 196 -0.31 -26.05 -17.25
CA SER A 196 0.70 -25.40 -18.11
C SER A 196 2.12 -25.63 -17.56
N LYS A 197 2.35 -25.42 -16.25
CA LYS A 197 3.64 -25.73 -15.61
C LYS A 197 4.07 -27.17 -15.80
N MET A 198 3.17 -28.14 -15.60
CA MET A 198 3.48 -29.56 -15.78
C MET A 198 3.95 -29.86 -17.21
N ILE A 199 3.30 -29.28 -18.22
CA ILE A 199 3.69 -29.44 -19.63
C ILE A 199 5.07 -28.82 -19.90
N LEU A 200 5.33 -27.62 -19.40
CA LEU A 200 6.62 -26.94 -19.54
C LEU A 200 7.77 -27.75 -18.92
N THR A 201 7.58 -28.30 -17.71
CA THR A 201 8.60 -29.13 -17.05
C THR A 201 8.89 -30.42 -17.84
N ARG A 202 7.87 -31.05 -18.43
CA ARG A 202 8.06 -32.25 -19.27
C ARG A 202 8.80 -31.96 -20.57
N LYS A 203 8.53 -30.82 -21.22
CA LYS A 203 9.23 -30.39 -22.44
C LYS A 203 10.73 -30.16 -22.17
N ASN A 204 11.06 -29.44 -21.09
CA ASN A 204 12.46 -29.17 -20.74
C ASN A 204 13.25 -30.45 -20.43
N LYS A 205 12.65 -31.41 -19.70
CA LYS A 205 13.29 -32.72 -19.45
C LYS A 205 13.56 -33.50 -20.74
N LYS A 206 12.66 -33.46 -21.71
CA LYS A 206 12.89 -34.17 -22.99
C LYS A 206 14.04 -33.57 -23.78
N LEU A 207 14.19 -32.24 -23.81
CA LEU A 207 15.32 -31.59 -24.48
C LEU A 207 16.67 -31.98 -23.86
N THR A 208 16.76 -32.01 -22.52
CA THR A 208 18.01 -32.34 -21.81
C THR A 208 18.41 -33.82 -21.88
N LEU A 209 17.51 -34.71 -22.32
CA LEU A 209 17.81 -36.14 -22.52
C LEU A 209 18.11 -36.48 -23.99
N SER A 210 17.99 -35.51 -24.90
CA SER A 210 18.31 -35.65 -26.33
C SER A 210 19.63 -34.97 -26.73
N GLU A 211 20.35 -34.41 -25.76
CA GLU A 211 21.73 -33.90 -25.86
C GLU A 211 22.68 -34.88 -25.16
#